data_AF-A0A6N6SVQ3-F1
#
_entry.id   AF-A0A6N6SVQ3-F1
#
_cell.length_a   1.000
_cell.length_b   1.000
_cell.length_c   1.000
_cell.angle_alpha   90.00
_cell.angle_beta   90.00
_cell.angle_gamma   90.00
#
_symmetry.space_group_name_H-M   'P 1'
#
loop_
_entity.id
_entity.type
_entity.pdbx_description
1 polymer ?
#
loop_
_entity_poly.entity_id
_entity_poly.type
_entity_poly.pdbx_seq_one_letter_code
_entity_poly.pdbx_strand_id
1 'polypeptide(L)'
;MSFLLLQTLNGLASASSLFIIAAGLTIVFGVTRIVNFAHGSFYMLGAYFAVTLIPRLFDIDRSFPIFFAGVLLAALGVGLIGVLMELVLLRRIYRVPELFQLLATFGVVLAVEDLVLKIWGPLDILGPRAPGLRHAVEILGHRFPAYELFMIAMGPLVLGLLWLLMHKTRFGVLVRAATQDREMVGALGVNQALLFTGTLFLGAFLAGLGGALQTPKLAANPHMDISIIAEAFVVTVVGGMGSVPGAFLAALIIGQLQAFGILIFPKITLVLVFLLMALVLVLRPWGLLGRPEAGHGRVVLPEGILGLKPFGPAERILTGGLALILVLLPWVGDSYLTKVVIEVLCFALAAFSLNFLIGNGGLVSFGHAAYFGLGAYGAGLLVTRLGVPMEPALLATPVIAGLGAALFGFFVVRLSGIYLAMLTLAFAQITYAVAFQWVEVTGGDNGVVGVWPSRWAASREVYYYIVLLVSAAAILVLRRSIYAPFGYTLRGARDSVVRADAIGIDVRTHRWVAFTVAGAAAGLAGGLFAFAKGSIDPTLISIPMSIDFLVMILVGGIQTVLGPLIGAAFFHSIKDFFMPLTFYWRLLLGLAIIAIVLVFPRGIVGGFESVKARVSRAGARQGGERAGA
;
A
#
# COMPACT_ATOMS: atom_id res chain seq x y z
N MET A 1 -18.85 -31.54 -19.68
CA MET A 1 -18.12 -32.09 -18.52
C MET A 1 -16.60 -31.95 -18.67
N SER A 2 -16.01 -32.32 -19.81
CA SER A 2 -14.57 -32.15 -20.08
C SER A 2 -14.09 -30.70 -19.90
N PHE A 3 -14.83 -29.72 -20.44
CA PHE A 3 -14.49 -28.30 -20.32
C PHE A 3 -14.44 -27.80 -18.87
N LEU A 4 -15.45 -28.13 -18.04
CA LEU A 4 -15.48 -27.73 -16.63
C LEU A 4 -14.29 -28.33 -15.87
N LEU A 5 -13.95 -29.59 -16.14
CA LEU A 5 -12.80 -30.25 -15.53
C LEU A 5 -11.49 -29.53 -15.88
N LEU A 6 -11.25 -29.22 -17.15
CA LEU A 6 -10.05 -28.50 -17.58
C LEU A 6 -9.96 -27.11 -16.94
N GLN A 7 -11.10 -26.41 -16.83
CA GLN A 7 -11.14 -25.12 -16.18
C GLN A 7 -10.81 -25.22 -14.69
N THR A 8 -11.31 -26.26 -14.01
CA THR A 8 -10.94 -26.56 -12.63
C THR A 8 -9.46 -26.86 -12.49
N LEU A 9 -8.86 -27.63 -13.40
CA LEU A 9 -7.42 -27.93 -13.40
C LEU A 9 -6.58 -26.65 -13.58
N ASN A 10 -6.97 -25.77 -14.49
CA ASN A 10 -6.31 -24.47 -14.67
C ASN A 10 -6.42 -23.61 -13.39
N GLY A 11 -7.60 -23.59 -12.76
CA GLY A 11 -7.81 -22.93 -11.47
C GLY A 11 -6.93 -23.50 -10.34
N LEU A 12 -6.71 -24.82 -10.30
CA LEU A 12 -5.80 -25.46 -9.34
C LEU A 12 -4.32 -25.11 -9.60
N ALA A 13 -3.92 -24.99 -10.86
CA ALA A 13 -2.56 -24.61 -11.23
C ALA A 13 -2.27 -23.16 -10.79
N SER A 14 -3.20 -22.25 -11.06
CA SER A 14 -3.12 -20.84 -10.62
C SER A 14 -3.17 -20.72 -9.10
N ALA A 15 -4.04 -21.48 -8.42
CA ALA A 15 -4.09 -21.55 -6.96
C ALA A 15 -2.77 -21.98 -6.33
N SER A 16 -2.07 -22.96 -6.94
CA SER A 16 -0.79 -23.43 -6.42
C SER A 16 0.30 -22.36 -6.53
N SER A 17 0.34 -21.60 -7.63
CA SER A 17 1.27 -20.47 -7.78
C SER A 17 1.02 -19.37 -6.75
N LEU A 18 -0.25 -18.96 -6.60
CA LEU A 18 -0.68 -17.98 -5.60
C LEU A 18 -0.40 -18.42 -4.16
N PHE A 19 -0.60 -19.71 -3.87
CA PHE A 19 -0.31 -20.26 -2.56
C PHE A 19 1.17 -20.17 -2.21
N ILE A 20 2.09 -20.48 -3.14
CA ILE A 20 3.54 -20.50 -2.86
C ILE A 20 4.01 -19.12 -2.39
N ILE A 21 3.62 -18.04 -3.08
CA ILE A 21 3.95 -16.68 -2.65
C ILE A 21 3.21 -16.29 -1.36
N ALA A 22 1.90 -16.56 -1.28
CA ALA A 22 1.09 -16.17 -0.11
C ALA A 22 1.50 -16.92 1.17
N ALA A 23 1.99 -18.16 1.07
CA ALA A 23 2.50 -18.92 2.21
C ALA A 23 3.72 -18.21 2.84
N GLY A 24 4.64 -17.70 2.02
CA GLY A 24 5.77 -16.90 2.49
C GLY A 24 5.33 -15.64 3.24
N LEU A 25 4.40 -14.89 2.65
CA LEU A 25 3.84 -13.68 3.24
C LEU A 25 3.09 -13.97 4.55
N THR A 26 2.33 -15.07 4.59
CA THR A 26 1.56 -15.53 5.75
C THR A 26 2.47 -15.88 6.93
N ILE A 27 3.61 -16.53 6.66
CA ILE A 27 4.59 -16.92 7.68
C ILE A 27 5.29 -15.68 8.24
N VAL A 28 5.78 -14.80 7.35
CA VAL A 28 6.45 -13.55 7.76
C VAL A 28 5.50 -12.70 8.59
N PHE A 29 4.27 -12.49 8.10
CA PHE A 29 3.27 -11.73 8.82
C PHE A 29 2.92 -12.39 10.17
N GLY A 30 2.73 -13.71 10.20
CA GLY A 30 2.34 -14.42 11.42
C GLY A 30 3.29 -14.14 12.58
N VAL A 31 4.59 -14.04 12.32
CA VAL A 31 5.61 -13.79 13.36
C VAL A 31 5.83 -12.31 13.62
N THR A 32 5.93 -11.51 12.57
CA THR A 32 6.33 -10.10 12.69
C THR A 32 5.15 -9.16 12.95
N ARG A 33 3.96 -9.53 12.48
CA ARG A 33 2.75 -8.69 12.34
C ARG A 33 2.96 -7.45 11.47
N ILE A 34 3.83 -7.58 10.46
CA ILE A 34 4.17 -6.49 9.55
C ILE A 34 3.74 -6.88 8.15
N VAL A 35 2.92 -6.03 7.54
CA VAL A 35 2.60 -6.12 6.13
C VAL A 35 3.86 -5.70 5.35
N ASN A 36 4.45 -6.59 4.55
CA ASN A 36 5.70 -6.31 3.84
C ASN A 36 5.45 -6.18 2.33
N PHE A 37 5.43 -4.95 1.81
CA PHE A 37 5.20 -4.71 0.37
C PHE A 37 6.34 -5.24 -0.50
N ALA A 38 7.56 -5.32 0.01
CA ALA A 38 8.72 -5.85 -0.73
C ALA A 38 8.61 -7.35 -1.05
N HIS A 39 7.61 -8.05 -0.51
CA HIS A 39 7.39 -9.47 -0.82
C HIS A 39 7.05 -9.71 -2.29
N GLY A 40 6.36 -8.77 -2.94
CA GLY A 40 6.17 -8.79 -4.40
C GLY A 40 7.49 -8.65 -5.15
N SER A 41 8.37 -7.77 -4.68
CA SER A 41 9.69 -7.58 -5.28
C SER A 41 10.59 -8.80 -5.11
N PHE A 42 10.43 -9.59 -4.03
CA PHE A 42 11.09 -10.90 -3.90
C PHE A 42 10.61 -11.90 -4.95
N TYR A 43 9.31 -11.93 -5.25
CA TYR A 43 8.77 -12.74 -6.35
C TYR A 43 9.35 -12.30 -7.71
N MET A 44 9.38 -11.00 -7.98
CA MET A 44 9.97 -10.45 -9.20
C MET A 44 11.46 -10.79 -9.32
N LEU A 45 12.25 -10.59 -8.26
CA LEU A 45 13.66 -10.96 -8.24
C LEU A 45 13.86 -12.46 -8.49
N GLY A 46 12.97 -13.31 -7.98
CA GLY A 46 12.99 -14.75 -8.28
C GLY A 46 12.81 -15.05 -9.76
N ALA A 47 11.88 -14.35 -10.43
CA ALA A 47 11.66 -14.48 -11.87
C ALA A 47 12.90 -14.01 -12.68
N TYR A 48 13.46 -12.85 -12.36
CA TYR A 48 14.65 -12.32 -13.04
C TYR A 48 15.91 -13.17 -12.78
N PHE A 49 16.08 -13.68 -11.56
CA PHE A 49 17.16 -14.61 -11.23
C PHE A 49 17.03 -15.91 -12.02
N ALA A 50 15.82 -16.47 -12.14
CA ALA A 50 15.58 -17.67 -12.93
C ALA A 50 15.85 -17.45 -14.42
N VAL A 51 15.37 -16.34 -15.01
CA VAL A 51 15.66 -15.93 -16.39
C VAL A 51 17.16 -15.77 -16.66
N THR A 52 17.94 -15.40 -15.65
CA THR A 52 19.39 -15.18 -15.81
C THR A 52 20.20 -16.46 -15.58
N LEU A 53 19.88 -17.21 -14.53
CA LEU A 53 20.66 -18.37 -14.09
C LEU A 53 20.36 -19.61 -14.92
N ILE A 54 19.09 -19.88 -15.22
CA ILE A 54 18.70 -21.13 -15.88
C ILE A 54 19.27 -21.25 -17.29
N PRO A 55 19.23 -20.23 -18.17
CA PRO A 55 19.85 -20.34 -19.50
C PRO A 55 21.36 -20.60 -19.42
N ARG A 56 22.07 -19.92 -18.51
CA ARG A 56 23.50 -20.14 -18.29
C ARG A 56 23.82 -21.55 -17.79
N LEU A 57 22.96 -22.12 -16.94
CA LEU A 57 23.10 -23.50 -16.49
C LEU A 57 22.75 -24.51 -17.61
N PHE A 58 21.83 -24.16 -18.51
CA PHE A 58 21.49 -24.95 -19.69
C PHE A 58 22.59 -25.00 -20.75
N ASP A 59 23.56 -24.09 -20.69
CA ASP A 59 24.77 -24.20 -21.51
C ASP A 59 25.68 -25.34 -21.03
N ILE A 60 25.57 -25.76 -19.77
CA ILE A 60 26.32 -26.89 -19.20
C ILE A 60 25.62 -28.21 -19.52
N ASP A 61 24.34 -28.31 -19.16
CA ASP A 61 23.51 -29.49 -19.41
C ASP A 61 22.04 -29.07 -19.53
N ARG A 62 21.30 -29.61 -20.50
CA ARG A 62 19.89 -29.27 -20.78
C ARG A 62 18.91 -30.24 -20.13
N SER A 63 19.32 -30.89 -19.05
CA SER A 63 18.55 -31.92 -18.37
C SER A 63 17.37 -31.38 -17.55
N PHE A 64 16.45 -32.26 -17.16
CA PHE A 64 15.34 -31.90 -16.28
C PHE A 64 15.81 -31.42 -14.89
N PRO A 65 16.78 -32.08 -14.20
CA PRO A 65 17.20 -31.67 -12.86
C PRO A 65 17.86 -30.29 -12.80
N ILE A 66 18.64 -29.92 -13.82
CA ILE A 66 19.39 -28.64 -13.80
C ILE A 66 18.45 -27.43 -13.89
N PHE A 67 17.28 -27.57 -14.52
CA PHE A 67 16.24 -26.55 -14.51
C PHE A 67 15.77 -26.27 -13.08
N PHE A 68 15.41 -27.33 -12.34
CA PHE A 68 14.94 -27.19 -10.96
C PHE A 68 16.04 -26.77 -10.00
N ALA A 69 17.29 -27.19 -10.25
CA ALA A 69 18.44 -26.66 -9.53
C ALA A 69 18.57 -25.14 -9.73
N GLY A 70 18.41 -24.65 -10.97
CA GLY A 70 18.39 -23.21 -11.27
C GLY A 70 17.23 -22.47 -10.59
N VAL A 71 16.04 -23.05 -10.57
CA VAL A 71 14.87 -22.52 -9.82
C VAL A 71 15.15 -22.43 -8.33
N LEU A 72 15.72 -23.48 -7.72
CA LEU A 72 16.07 -23.49 -6.31
C LEU A 72 17.19 -22.51 -5.98
N LEU A 73 18.20 -22.38 -6.84
CA LEU A 73 19.28 -21.40 -6.69
C LEU A 73 18.76 -19.96 -6.78
N ALA A 74 17.83 -19.69 -7.71
CA ALA A 74 17.15 -18.39 -7.79
C ALA A 74 16.40 -18.09 -6.48
N ALA A 75 15.60 -19.04 -5.99
CA ALA A 75 14.88 -18.91 -4.73
C ALA A 75 15.81 -18.70 -3.52
N LEU A 76 16.94 -19.43 -3.45
CA LEU A 76 17.96 -19.26 -2.40
C LEU A 76 18.59 -17.87 -2.46
N GLY A 77 18.92 -17.37 -3.66
CA GLY A 77 19.43 -16.01 -3.84
C GLY A 77 18.47 -14.95 -3.31
N VAL A 78 17.17 -15.09 -3.58
CA VAL A 78 16.14 -14.21 -3.04
C VAL A 78 16.00 -14.35 -1.52
N GLY A 79 16.06 -15.59 -0.99
CA GLY A 79 16.07 -15.84 0.46
C GLY A 79 17.19 -15.07 1.18
N LEU A 80 18.41 -15.06 0.59
CA LEU A 80 19.55 -14.31 1.11
C LEU A 80 19.35 -12.78 1.02
N ILE A 81 18.73 -12.28 -0.05
CA ILE A 81 18.34 -10.86 -0.15
C ILE A 81 17.33 -10.51 0.94
N GLY A 82 16.38 -11.41 1.23
CA GLY A 82 15.50 -11.30 2.39
C GLY A 82 16.29 -11.10 3.68
N VAL A 83 17.27 -11.97 3.96
CA VAL A 83 18.15 -11.83 5.15
C VAL A 83 18.87 -10.48 5.17
N LEU A 84 19.38 -10.02 4.04
CA LEU A 84 20.03 -8.70 3.96
C LEU A 84 19.06 -7.58 4.33
N MET A 85 17.84 -7.60 3.80
CA MET A 85 16.79 -6.65 4.13
C MET A 85 16.40 -6.71 5.62
N GLU A 86 16.34 -7.90 6.22
CA GLU A 86 16.11 -8.05 7.66
C GLU A 86 17.15 -7.30 8.47
N LEU A 87 18.43 -7.60 8.19
CA LEU A 87 19.54 -7.14 9.01
C LEU A 87 19.78 -5.63 8.88
N VAL A 88 19.64 -5.11 7.66
CA VAL A 88 19.96 -3.71 7.35
C VAL A 88 18.78 -2.78 7.65
N LEU A 89 17.55 -3.22 7.36
CA LEU A 89 16.36 -2.38 7.39
C LEU A 89 15.41 -2.77 8.52
N LEU A 90 14.78 -3.95 8.42
CA LEU A 90 13.63 -4.29 9.27
C LEU A 90 13.98 -4.37 10.76
N ARG A 91 15.12 -4.98 11.09
CA ARG A 91 15.59 -5.10 12.48
C ARG A 91 15.73 -3.74 13.18
N ARG A 92 16.03 -2.68 12.43
CA ARG A 92 16.18 -1.31 12.98
C ARG A 92 14.84 -0.63 13.24
N ILE A 93 13.77 -1.06 12.58
CA ILE A 93 12.47 -0.39 12.59
C ILE A 93 11.34 -1.19 13.25
N TYR A 94 11.60 -2.40 13.75
CA TYR A 94 10.59 -3.21 14.47
C TYR A 94 9.99 -2.56 15.72
N ARG A 95 10.69 -1.61 16.33
CA ARG A 95 10.18 -0.86 17.49
C ARG A 95 9.41 0.40 17.10
N VAL A 96 9.43 0.76 15.82
CA VAL A 96 8.78 1.94 15.26
C VAL A 96 7.36 1.53 14.85
N PRO A 97 6.38 2.46 14.84
CA PRO A 97 5.00 2.12 14.52
C PRO A 97 4.83 1.52 13.10
N GLU A 98 3.74 0.77 12.87
CA GLU A 98 3.56 -0.11 11.70
C GLU A 98 3.66 0.65 10.37
N LEU A 99 3.14 1.89 10.34
CA LEU A 99 3.17 2.75 9.15
C LEU A 99 4.59 2.98 8.61
N PHE A 100 5.57 3.15 9.49
CA PHE A 100 6.97 3.38 9.10
C PHE A 100 7.59 2.13 8.48
N GLN A 101 7.23 0.97 9.01
CA GLN A 101 7.72 -0.31 8.51
C GLN A 101 7.17 -0.56 7.10
N LEU A 102 5.88 -0.27 6.91
CA LEU A 102 5.20 -0.34 5.61
C LEU A 102 5.88 0.56 4.59
N LEU A 103 6.13 1.81 4.97
CA LEU A 103 6.77 2.77 4.09
C LEU A 103 8.21 2.38 3.74
N ALA A 104 8.98 1.89 4.72
CA ALA A 104 10.33 1.38 4.47
C ALA A 104 10.32 0.21 3.47
N THR A 105 9.37 -0.72 3.61
CA THR A 105 9.23 -1.83 2.65
C THR A 105 8.80 -1.36 1.27
N PHE A 106 7.98 -0.31 1.16
CA PHE A 106 7.67 0.29 -0.13
C PHE A 106 8.87 1.03 -0.75
N GLY A 107 9.70 1.67 0.07
CA GLY A 107 10.97 2.22 -0.40
C GLY A 107 11.89 1.15 -1.00
N VAL A 108 11.85 -0.08 -0.48
CA VAL A 108 12.53 -1.24 -1.08
C VAL A 108 11.89 -1.63 -2.40
N VAL A 109 10.56 -1.63 -2.53
CA VAL A 109 9.86 -1.90 -3.80
C VAL A 109 10.36 -0.96 -4.90
N LEU A 110 10.31 0.36 -4.65
CA LEU A 110 10.78 1.36 -5.61
C LEU A 110 12.27 1.21 -5.97
N ALA A 111 13.10 0.85 -4.99
CA ALA A 111 14.53 0.63 -5.21
C ALA A 111 14.80 -0.63 -6.05
N VAL A 112 14.06 -1.72 -5.79
CA VAL A 112 14.21 -2.97 -6.53
C VAL A 112 13.68 -2.84 -7.95
N GLU A 113 12.56 -2.15 -8.16
CA GLU A 113 11.98 -1.91 -9.50
C GLU A 113 12.99 -1.22 -10.43
N ASP A 114 13.56 -0.09 -10.01
CA ASP A 114 14.56 0.63 -10.81
C ASP A 114 15.89 -0.12 -10.92
N LEU A 115 16.28 -0.90 -9.91
CA LEU A 115 17.47 -1.76 -10.00
C LEU A 115 17.27 -2.87 -11.04
N VAL A 116 16.06 -3.43 -11.13
CA VAL A 116 15.70 -4.39 -12.17
C VAL A 116 15.77 -3.74 -13.55
N LEU A 117 15.19 -2.55 -13.71
CA LEU A 117 15.29 -1.78 -14.95
C LEU A 117 16.74 -1.50 -15.35
N LYS A 118 17.60 -1.18 -14.38
CA LYS A 118 19.02 -0.91 -14.63
C LYS A 118 19.82 -2.15 -15.06
N ILE A 119 19.54 -3.31 -14.47
CA ILE A 119 20.31 -4.54 -14.70
C ILE A 119 19.80 -5.31 -15.93
N TRP A 120 18.47 -5.43 -16.08
CA TRP A 120 17.84 -6.26 -17.13
C TRP A 120 17.18 -5.44 -18.25
N GLY A 121 16.98 -4.14 -18.06
CA GLY A 121 16.28 -3.29 -19.00
C GLY A 121 14.75 -3.30 -18.81
N PRO A 122 14.04 -2.46 -19.57
CA PRO A 122 12.58 -2.28 -19.46
C PRO A 122 11.76 -3.32 -20.22
N LEU A 123 12.40 -4.17 -21.03
CA LEU A 123 11.71 -5.13 -21.88
C LEU A 123 11.32 -6.39 -21.10
N ASP A 124 10.18 -6.96 -21.47
CA ASP A 124 9.71 -8.23 -20.96
C ASP A 124 10.65 -9.37 -21.41
N ILE A 125 11.11 -10.19 -20.47
CA ILE A 125 12.02 -11.30 -20.74
C ILE A 125 11.29 -12.63 -20.55
N LEU A 126 11.18 -13.40 -21.62
CA LEU A 126 10.57 -14.72 -21.59
C LEU A 126 11.49 -15.72 -20.88
N GLY A 127 10.95 -16.45 -19.91
CA GLY A 127 11.67 -17.50 -19.21
C GLY A 127 11.93 -18.74 -20.06
N PRO A 128 13.00 -19.49 -19.74
CA PRO A 128 13.26 -20.76 -20.41
C PRO A 128 12.18 -21.79 -20.10
N ARG A 129 11.72 -22.52 -21.12
CA ARG A 129 10.73 -23.60 -20.94
C ARG A 129 11.36 -24.81 -20.26
N ALA A 130 10.72 -25.28 -19.19
CA ALA A 130 11.11 -26.48 -18.45
C ALA A 130 11.33 -27.69 -19.38
N PRO A 131 12.55 -28.27 -19.44
CA PRO A 131 12.84 -29.50 -20.18
C PRO A 131 11.90 -30.62 -19.74
N GLY A 132 11.54 -31.53 -20.64
CA GLY A 132 10.62 -32.64 -20.32
C GLY A 132 9.14 -32.25 -20.15
N LEU A 133 8.80 -31.00 -19.78
CA LEU A 133 7.42 -30.54 -19.54
C LEU A 133 6.86 -29.63 -20.64
N ARG A 134 7.52 -29.62 -21.82
CA ARG A 134 7.12 -28.78 -22.97
C ARG A 134 5.91 -29.33 -23.73
N HIS A 135 5.57 -30.59 -23.52
CA HIS A 135 4.49 -31.27 -24.22
C HIS A 135 3.14 -31.00 -23.57
N ALA A 136 2.07 -31.27 -24.31
CA ALA A 136 0.72 -31.32 -23.77
C ALA A 136 0.34 -32.78 -23.48
N VAL A 137 -0.42 -32.99 -22.42
CA VAL A 137 -1.04 -34.27 -22.06
C VAL A 137 -2.49 -34.23 -22.52
N GLU A 138 -2.99 -35.34 -23.06
CA GLU A 138 -4.38 -35.45 -23.50
C GLU A 138 -5.28 -35.86 -22.32
N ILE A 139 -6.22 -35.00 -21.96
CA ILE A 139 -7.19 -35.22 -20.89
C ILE A 139 -8.58 -35.11 -21.51
N LEU A 140 -9.33 -36.22 -21.53
CA LEU A 140 -10.69 -36.28 -22.10
C LEU A 140 -10.77 -35.73 -23.55
N GLY A 141 -9.77 -36.03 -24.38
CA GLY A 141 -9.71 -35.59 -25.78
C GLY A 141 -9.23 -34.14 -25.99
N HIS A 142 -8.81 -33.44 -24.92
CA HIS A 142 -8.29 -32.07 -24.99
C HIS A 142 -6.83 -32.00 -24.53
N ARG A 143 -6.04 -31.12 -25.18
CA ARG A 143 -4.64 -30.89 -24.84
C ARG A 143 -4.53 -29.97 -23.64
N PHE A 144 -3.91 -30.46 -22.56
CA PHE A 144 -3.62 -29.70 -21.35
C PHE A 144 -2.10 -29.61 -21.13
N PRO A 145 -1.51 -28.44 -20.85
CA PRO A 145 -0.05 -28.31 -20.71
C PRO A 145 0.50 -29.16 -19.56
N ALA A 146 1.52 -29.98 -19.81
CA ALA A 146 2.13 -30.84 -18.77
C ALA A 146 2.70 -30.01 -17.60
N TYR A 147 3.19 -28.82 -17.88
CA TYR A 147 3.70 -27.89 -16.86
C TYR A 147 2.61 -27.44 -15.86
N GLU A 148 1.34 -27.37 -16.28
CA GLU A 148 0.25 -27.01 -15.35
C GLU A 148 -0.07 -28.15 -14.39
N LEU A 149 0.00 -29.41 -14.84
CA LEU A 149 -0.12 -30.57 -13.96
C LEU A 149 1.00 -30.58 -12.91
N PHE A 150 2.22 -30.24 -13.33
CA PHE A 150 3.33 -30.07 -12.41
C PHE A 150 3.06 -28.96 -11.37
N MET A 151 2.57 -27.80 -11.81
CA MET A 151 2.22 -26.70 -10.91
C MET A 151 1.10 -27.08 -9.92
N ILE A 152 0.10 -27.85 -10.34
CA ILE A 152 -0.94 -28.39 -9.44
C ILE A 152 -0.33 -29.23 -8.32
N ALA A 153 0.71 -30.03 -8.61
CA ALA A 153 1.39 -30.84 -7.61
C ALA A 153 2.28 -30.01 -6.66
N MET A 154 2.85 -28.91 -7.15
CA MET A 154 3.75 -28.06 -6.36
C MET A 154 3.09 -27.41 -5.14
N GLY A 155 1.81 -26.99 -5.25
CA GLY A 155 1.09 -26.39 -4.13
C GLY A 155 1.00 -27.32 -2.91
N PRO A 156 0.37 -28.52 -3.04
CA PRO A 156 0.33 -29.53 -1.98
C PRO A 156 1.71 -29.98 -1.50
N LEU A 157 2.71 -30.09 -2.39
CA LEU A 157 4.08 -30.42 -2.01
C LEU A 157 4.67 -29.37 -1.05
N VAL A 158 4.58 -28.09 -1.42
CA VAL A 158 5.06 -26.98 -0.57
C VAL A 158 4.28 -26.91 0.74
N LEU A 159 2.95 -27.13 0.71
CA LEU A 159 2.15 -27.22 1.93
C LEU A 159 2.63 -28.35 2.85
N GLY A 160 2.91 -29.54 2.30
CA GLY A 160 3.43 -30.68 3.05
C GLY A 160 4.80 -30.42 3.67
N LEU A 161 5.71 -29.81 2.90
CA LEU A 161 7.03 -29.40 3.38
C LEU A 161 6.94 -28.35 4.49
N LEU A 162 6.09 -27.34 4.33
CA LEU A 162 5.84 -26.33 5.36
C LEU A 162 5.15 -26.93 6.59
N TRP A 163 4.23 -27.87 6.41
CA TRP A 163 3.61 -28.57 7.53
C TRP A 163 4.64 -29.34 8.34
N LEU A 164 5.52 -30.09 7.66
CA LEU A 164 6.63 -30.81 8.29
C LEU A 164 7.56 -29.84 9.04
N LEU A 165 7.97 -28.75 8.37
CA LEU A 165 8.80 -27.72 8.97
C LEU A 165 8.15 -27.14 10.24
N MET A 166 6.88 -26.78 10.16
CA MET A 166 6.13 -26.11 11.24
C MET A 166 5.81 -27.04 12.42
N HIS A 167 5.59 -28.34 12.19
CA HIS A 167 5.16 -29.29 13.22
C HIS A 167 6.28 -30.17 13.77
N LYS A 168 7.30 -30.48 12.97
CA LYS A 168 8.36 -31.42 13.35
C LYS A 168 9.67 -30.75 13.75
N THR A 169 9.90 -29.50 13.39
CA THR A 169 11.17 -28.81 13.71
C THR A 169 11.03 -27.84 14.88
N ARG A 170 12.13 -27.64 15.62
CA ARG A 170 12.21 -26.64 16.70
C ARG A 170 11.95 -25.23 16.17
N PHE A 171 12.50 -24.89 15.00
CA PHE A 171 12.24 -23.61 14.34
C PHE A 171 10.74 -23.39 14.12
N GLY A 172 10.03 -24.39 13.57
CA GLY A 172 8.59 -24.33 13.35
C GLY A 172 7.75 -24.16 14.62
N VAL A 173 8.14 -24.84 15.71
CA VAL A 173 7.48 -24.68 17.02
C VAL A 173 7.67 -23.25 17.54
N LEU A 174 8.88 -22.70 17.46
CA LEU A 174 9.17 -21.32 17.89
C LEU A 174 8.45 -20.27 17.04
N VAL A 175 8.38 -20.47 15.72
CA VAL A 175 7.61 -19.60 14.80
C VAL A 175 6.13 -19.57 15.23
N ARG A 176 5.52 -20.75 15.43
CA ARG A 176 4.12 -20.83 15.88
C ARG A 176 3.90 -20.22 17.26
N ALA A 177 4.81 -20.45 18.20
CA ALA A 177 4.74 -19.81 19.52
C ALA A 177 4.81 -18.27 19.39
N ALA A 178 5.72 -17.75 18.56
CA ALA A 178 5.87 -16.31 18.36
C ALA A 178 4.65 -15.68 17.67
N THR A 179 3.94 -16.42 16.81
CA THR A 179 2.68 -15.93 16.22
C THR A 179 1.57 -15.73 17.26
N GLN A 180 1.59 -16.54 18.32
CA GLN A 180 0.62 -16.44 19.42
C GLN A 180 1.02 -15.33 20.39
N ASP A 181 2.24 -15.40 20.90
CA ASP A 181 2.78 -14.42 21.85
C ASP A 181 4.31 -14.26 21.68
N ARG A 182 4.68 -13.23 20.92
CA ARG A 182 6.09 -12.87 20.69
C ARG A 182 6.82 -12.41 21.96
N GLU A 183 6.12 -11.79 22.90
CA GLU A 183 6.73 -11.26 24.12
C GLU A 183 7.06 -12.40 25.08
N MET A 184 6.14 -13.35 25.25
CA MET A 184 6.38 -14.57 26.01
C MET A 184 7.53 -15.39 25.43
N VAL A 185 7.59 -15.56 24.11
CA VAL A 185 8.70 -16.27 23.44
C VAL A 185 10.04 -15.57 23.72
N GLY A 186 10.07 -14.23 23.71
CA GLY A 186 11.26 -13.48 24.11
C GLY A 186 11.64 -13.65 25.58
N ALA A 187 10.66 -13.67 26.47
CA ALA A 187 10.85 -13.88 27.91
C ALA A 187 11.40 -15.29 28.23
N LEU A 188 11.07 -16.29 27.41
CA LEU A 188 11.61 -17.65 27.50
C LEU A 188 13.06 -17.78 26.98
N GLY A 189 13.72 -16.67 26.63
CA GLY A 189 15.13 -16.65 26.22
C GLY A 189 15.38 -16.97 24.75
N VAL A 190 14.33 -17.03 23.92
CA VAL A 190 14.48 -17.30 22.48
C VAL A 190 15.04 -16.06 21.79
N ASN A 191 16.08 -16.25 20.97
CA ASN A 191 16.66 -15.17 20.18
C ASN A 191 15.68 -14.75 19.06
N GLN A 192 14.86 -13.74 19.33
CA GLN A 192 13.89 -13.17 18.38
C GLN A 192 14.56 -12.72 17.09
N ALA A 193 15.80 -12.21 17.17
CA ALA A 193 16.51 -11.69 16.02
C ALA A 193 16.83 -12.80 15.01
N LEU A 194 17.26 -13.97 15.48
CA LEU A 194 17.49 -15.14 14.62
C LEU A 194 16.18 -15.75 14.11
N LEU A 195 15.15 -15.80 14.95
CA LEU A 195 13.84 -16.32 14.57
C LEU A 195 13.24 -15.48 13.42
N PHE A 196 13.31 -14.16 13.51
CA PHE A 196 12.76 -13.25 12.49
C PHE A 196 13.60 -13.31 11.22
N THR A 197 14.93 -13.35 11.32
CA THR A 197 15.81 -13.56 10.15
C THR A 197 15.53 -14.88 9.44
N GLY A 198 15.37 -15.99 10.16
CA GLY A 198 15.01 -17.28 9.57
C GLY A 198 13.61 -17.28 8.94
N THR A 199 12.66 -16.59 9.56
CA THR A 199 11.30 -16.45 9.03
C THR A 199 11.29 -15.63 7.75
N LEU A 200 12.05 -14.53 7.69
CA LEU A 200 12.14 -13.70 6.50
C LEU A 200 12.92 -14.40 5.38
N PHE A 201 13.98 -15.15 5.69
CA PHE A 201 14.65 -16.02 4.72
C PHE A 201 13.65 -16.98 4.07
N LEU A 202 12.88 -17.71 4.89
CA LEU A 202 11.89 -18.66 4.40
C LEU A 202 10.80 -17.98 3.56
N GLY A 203 10.30 -16.82 4.01
CA GLY A 203 9.30 -16.06 3.28
C GLY A 203 9.81 -15.57 1.92
N ALA A 204 10.98 -14.94 1.89
CA ALA A 204 11.59 -14.46 0.66
C ALA A 204 11.99 -15.60 -0.28
N PHE A 205 12.45 -16.74 0.27
CA PHE A 205 12.71 -17.96 -0.48
C PHE A 205 11.45 -18.47 -1.19
N LEU A 206 10.31 -18.55 -0.48
CA LEU A 206 9.05 -19.00 -1.07
C LEU A 206 8.52 -18.02 -2.13
N ALA A 207 8.64 -16.71 -1.89
CA ALA A 207 8.30 -15.70 -2.90
C ALA A 207 9.17 -15.86 -4.16
N GLY A 208 10.49 -15.98 -3.99
CA GLY A 208 11.43 -16.21 -5.09
C GLY A 208 11.19 -17.53 -5.83
N LEU A 209 10.82 -18.59 -5.10
CA LEU A 209 10.42 -19.88 -5.67
C LEU A 209 9.16 -19.73 -6.54
N GLY A 210 8.15 -19.02 -6.05
CA GLY A 210 6.93 -18.73 -6.81
C GLY A 210 7.23 -17.96 -8.10
N GLY A 211 8.10 -16.95 -8.03
CA GLY A 211 8.51 -16.17 -9.19
C GLY A 211 9.27 -17.00 -10.21
N ALA A 212 10.27 -17.75 -9.76
CA ALA A 212 11.09 -18.63 -10.59
C ALA A 212 10.26 -19.70 -11.30
N LEU A 213 9.32 -20.34 -10.59
CA LEU A 213 8.41 -21.35 -11.15
C LEU A 213 7.39 -20.77 -12.14
N GLN A 214 7.11 -19.47 -12.11
CA GLN A 214 6.18 -18.85 -13.06
C GLN A 214 6.84 -18.47 -14.40
N THR A 215 8.16 -18.33 -14.45
CA THR A 215 8.89 -17.89 -15.66
C THR A 215 8.64 -18.70 -16.93
N PRO A 216 8.33 -20.02 -16.91
CA PRO A 216 7.97 -20.74 -18.13
C PRO A 216 6.58 -20.38 -18.69
N LYS A 217 5.70 -19.79 -17.84
CA LYS A 217 4.32 -19.41 -18.18
C LYS A 217 4.19 -17.92 -18.48
N LEU A 218 4.89 -17.06 -17.72
CA LEU A 218 4.80 -15.61 -17.82
C LEU A 218 6.17 -14.99 -18.03
N ALA A 219 6.22 -13.91 -18.80
CA ALA A 219 7.44 -13.12 -18.95
C ALA A 219 7.77 -12.41 -17.62
N ALA A 220 9.06 -12.33 -17.31
CA ALA A 220 9.56 -11.45 -16.27
C ALA A 220 9.45 -10.00 -16.77
N ASN A 221 8.71 -9.16 -16.04
CA ASN A 221 8.53 -7.75 -16.36
C ASN A 221 8.70 -6.87 -15.10
N PRO A 222 9.07 -5.59 -15.24
CA PRO A 222 9.41 -4.73 -14.09
C PRO A 222 8.23 -4.36 -13.19
N HIS A 223 6.99 -4.51 -13.66
CA HIS A 223 5.78 -4.11 -12.91
C HIS A 223 5.08 -5.28 -12.22
N MET A 224 5.64 -6.50 -12.33
CA MET A 224 4.99 -7.72 -11.86
C MET A 224 4.94 -7.84 -10.33
N ASP A 225 5.75 -7.05 -9.61
CA ASP A 225 5.79 -7.06 -8.15
C ASP A 225 4.54 -6.45 -7.51
N ILE A 226 4.06 -5.30 -8.01
CA ILE A 226 2.86 -4.62 -7.50
C ILE A 226 1.59 -5.42 -7.82
N SER A 227 1.51 -6.07 -8.98
CA SER A 227 0.36 -6.91 -9.33
C SER A 227 0.29 -8.15 -8.44
N ILE A 228 1.41 -8.87 -8.26
CA ILE A 228 1.41 -10.11 -7.50
C ILE A 228 1.26 -9.89 -6.00
N ILE A 229 1.78 -8.79 -5.44
CA ILE A 229 1.66 -8.51 -4.01
C ILE A 229 0.20 -8.23 -3.63
N ALA A 230 -0.56 -7.57 -4.50
CA ALA A 230 -1.99 -7.33 -4.27
C ALA A 230 -2.75 -8.66 -4.19
N GLU A 231 -2.50 -9.60 -5.10
CA GLU A 231 -3.12 -10.93 -5.08
C GLU A 231 -2.67 -11.77 -3.88
N ALA A 232 -1.37 -11.75 -3.54
CA ALA A 232 -0.83 -12.44 -2.38
C ALA A 232 -1.44 -11.92 -1.07
N PHE A 233 -1.65 -10.60 -0.95
CA PHE A 233 -2.36 -10.01 0.19
C PHE A 233 -3.81 -10.51 0.30
N VAL A 234 -4.54 -10.56 -0.81
CA VAL A 234 -5.91 -11.11 -0.82
C VAL A 234 -5.89 -12.54 -0.28
N VAL A 235 -5.00 -13.40 -0.78
CA VAL A 235 -4.88 -14.79 -0.33
C VAL A 235 -4.55 -14.89 1.16
N THR A 236 -3.53 -14.15 1.63
CA THR A 236 -3.10 -14.19 3.03
C THR A 236 -4.19 -13.67 3.98
N VAL A 237 -4.89 -12.60 3.59
CA VAL A 237 -5.94 -12.00 4.42
C VAL A 237 -7.21 -12.85 4.43
N VAL A 238 -7.65 -13.33 3.26
CA VAL A 238 -8.78 -14.27 3.16
C VAL A 238 -8.49 -15.56 3.92
N GLY A 239 -7.28 -16.10 3.82
CA GLY A 239 -6.88 -17.32 4.53
C GLY A 239 -6.85 -17.14 6.05
N GLY A 240 -6.58 -15.92 6.50
CA GLY A 240 -6.37 -15.58 7.89
C GLY A 240 -4.88 -15.47 8.19
N MET A 241 -4.50 -14.29 8.67
CA MET A 241 -3.11 -13.92 8.85
C MET A 241 -2.40 -14.86 9.83
N GLY A 242 -1.25 -15.41 9.41
CA GLY A 242 -0.48 -16.42 10.17
C GLY A 242 -0.94 -17.87 10.01
N SER A 243 -1.99 -18.15 9.21
CA SER A 243 -2.50 -19.51 8.98
C SER A 243 -2.12 -20.05 7.60
N VAL A 244 -1.04 -20.85 7.52
CA VAL A 244 -0.60 -21.48 6.25
C VAL A 244 -1.69 -22.36 5.61
N PRO A 245 -2.42 -23.23 6.34
CA PRO A 245 -3.55 -23.97 5.76
C PRO A 245 -4.68 -23.06 5.29
N GLY A 246 -4.93 -21.96 6.01
CA GLY A 246 -5.87 -20.92 5.61
C GLY A 246 -5.50 -20.29 4.28
N ALA A 247 -4.23 -19.92 4.10
CA ALA A 247 -3.70 -19.39 2.84
C ALA A 247 -3.85 -20.39 1.69
N PHE A 248 -3.64 -21.69 1.92
CA PHE A 248 -3.87 -22.72 0.90
C PHE A 248 -5.34 -22.78 0.47
N LEU A 249 -6.27 -22.83 1.42
CA LEU A 249 -7.70 -22.84 1.14
C LEU A 249 -8.14 -21.57 0.39
N ALA A 250 -7.65 -20.40 0.83
CA ALA A 250 -7.91 -19.13 0.16
C ALA A 250 -7.39 -19.11 -1.27
N ALA A 251 -6.17 -19.60 -1.51
CA ALA A 251 -5.58 -19.69 -2.83
C ALA A 251 -6.39 -20.62 -3.76
N LEU A 252 -6.90 -21.74 -3.24
CA LEU A 252 -7.81 -22.62 -3.98
C LEU A 252 -9.10 -21.89 -4.38
N ILE A 253 -9.74 -21.19 -3.45
CA ILE A 253 -10.98 -20.44 -3.74
C ILE A 253 -10.69 -19.33 -4.77
N ILE A 254 -9.63 -18.56 -4.58
CA ILE A 254 -9.26 -17.44 -5.45
C ILE A 254 -8.84 -17.94 -6.84
N GLY A 255 -8.03 -19.00 -6.93
CA GLY A 255 -7.60 -19.57 -8.21
C GLY A 255 -8.78 -20.12 -9.03
N GLN A 256 -9.74 -20.78 -8.37
CA GLN A 256 -10.98 -21.19 -9.04
C GLN A 256 -11.86 -19.99 -9.42
N LEU A 257 -11.98 -19.01 -8.54
CA LEU A 257 -12.73 -17.78 -8.82
C LEU A 257 -12.14 -17.02 -10.02
N GLN A 258 -10.81 -16.93 -10.13
CA GLN A 258 -10.15 -16.33 -11.29
C GLN A 258 -10.40 -17.16 -12.55
N ALA A 259 -10.20 -18.48 -12.52
CA ALA A 259 -10.41 -19.33 -13.68
C ALA A 259 -11.85 -19.23 -14.19
N PHE A 260 -12.86 -19.47 -13.35
CA PHE A 260 -14.26 -19.36 -13.77
C PHE A 260 -14.70 -17.90 -14.00
N GLY A 261 -14.12 -16.94 -13.28
CA GLY A 261 -14.39 -15.52 -13.43
C GLY A 261 -13.98 -14.97 -14.80
N ILE A 262 -12.83 -15.40 -15.33
CA ILE A 262 -12.39 -15.04 -16.69
C ILE A 262 -13.41 -15.54 -17.74
N LEU A 263 -13.99 -16.72 -17.50
CA LEU A 263 -14.93 -17.34 -18.43
C LEU A 263 -16.32 -16.69 -18.37
N ILE A 264 -16.86 -16.48 -17.17
CA ILE A 264 -18.26 -16.08 -16.97
C ILE A 264 -18.39 -14.55 -16.91
N PHE A 265 -17.43 -13.89 -16.26
CA PHE A 265 -17.47 -12.45 -15.98
C PHE A 265 -16.11 -11.76 -16.28
N PRO A 266 -15.61 -11.80 -17.53
CA PRO A 266 -14.29 -11.29 -17.89
C PRO A 266 -14.10 -9.80 -17.56
N LYS A 267 -15.17 -9.00 -17.62
CA LYS A 267 -15.15 -7.55 -17.36
C LYS A 267 -14.99 -7.17 -15.88
N ILE A 268 -15.16 -8.11 -14.94
CA ILE A 268 -15.10 -7.83 -13.49
C ILE A 268 -14.24 -8.84 -12.74
N THR A 269 -13.41 -9.64 -13.43
CA THR A 269 -12.63 -10.71 -12.81
C THR A 269 -11.75 -10.20 -11.66
N LEU A 270 -11.08 -9.06 -11.82
CA LEU A 270 -10.25 -8.48 -10.74
C LEU A 270 -11.13 -8.02 -9.58
N VAL A 271 -12.28 -7.41 -9.88
CA VAL A 271 -13.27 -6.99 -8.86
C VAL A 271 -13.73 -8.18 -8.03
N LEU A 272 -13.99 -9.34 -8.63
CA LEU A 272 -14.45 -10.53 -7.92
C LEU A 272 -13.46 -10.99 -6.84
N VAL A 273 -12.15 -10.94 -7.11
CA VAL A 273 -11.11 -11.37 -6.16
C VAL A 273 -11.07 -10.45 -4.93
N PHE A 274 -11.06 -9.14 -5.13
CA PHE A 274 -11.06 -8.19 -4.01
C PHE A 274 -12.41 -8.08 -3.31
N LEU A 275 -13.52 -8.31 -4.02
CA LEU A 275 -14.86 -8.41 -3.44
C LEU A 275 -14.96 -9.62 -2.51
N LEU A 276 -14.38 -10.76 -2.90
CA LEU A 276 -14.28 -11.94 -2.01
C LEU A 276 -13.50 -11.58 -0.73
N MET A 277 -12.37 -10.89 -0.85
CA MET A 277 -11.61 -10.42 0.32
C MET A 277 -12.46 -9.52 1.23
N ALA A 278 -13.15 -8.54 0.67
CA ALA A 278 -14.02 -7.65 1.42
C ALA A 278 -15.15 -8.43 2.12
N LEU A 279 -15.80 -9.36 1.41
CA LEU A 279 -16.86 -10.19 1.95
C LEU A 279 -16.37 -11.07 3.10
N VAL A 280 -15.23 -11.74 2.93
CA VAL A 280 -14.65 -12.60 3.98
C VAL A 280 -14.30 -11.77 5.21
N LEU A 281 -13.70 -10.59 5.07
CA LEU A 281 -13.37 -9.75 6.23
C LEU A 281 -14.60 -9.17 6.93
N VAL A 282 -15.65 -8.83 6.19
CA VAL A 282 -16.90 -8.34 6.79
C VAL A 282 -17.62 -9.44 7.57
N LEU A 283 -17.59 -10.68 7.09
CA LEU A 283 -18.23 -11.83 7.74
C LEU A 283 -17.35 -12.47 8.81
N ARG A 284 -16.03 -12.51 8.59
CA ARG A 284 -15.00 -13.07 9.46
C ARG A 284 -13.76 -12.17 9.45
N PRO A 285 -13.67 -11.18 10.37
CA PRO A 285 -12.59 -10.21 10.46
C PRO A 285 -11.16 -10.79 10.44
N TRP A 286 -10.98 -12.00 10.95
CA TRP A 286 -9.68 -12.68 11.03
C TRP A 286 -9.41 -13.64 9.86
N GLY A 287 -10.23 -13.63 8.80
CA GLY A 287 -10.14 -14.55 7.67
C GLY A 287 -10.76 -15.93 7.94
N LEU A 288 -10.62 -16.86 6.99
CA LEU A 288 -11.26 -18.18 7.01
C LEU A 288 -10.80 -19.04 8.19
N LEU A 289 -9.48 -19.14 8.40
CA LEU A 289 -8.84 -19.97 9.43
C LEU A 289 -7.89 -19.17 10.33
N GLY A 290 -8.02 -17.85 10.39
CA GLY A 290 -7.26 -17.02 11.33
C GLY A 290 -7.86 -17.05 12.74
N ARG A 291 -7.16 -16.43 13.69
CA ARG A 291 -7.57 -16.34 15.08
C ARG A 291 -7.73 -14.89 15.50
N PRO A 292 -8.60 -14.58 16.48
CA PRO A 292 -8.68 -13.25 17.05
C PRO A 292 -7.31 -12.81 17.56
N GLU A 293 -6.94 -11.56 17.30
CA GLU A 293 -5.77 -11.00 17.97
C GLU A 293 -6.03 -10.98 19.47
N ALA A 294 -5.17 -11.64 20.25
CA ALA A 294 -5.20 -11.55 21.69
C ALA A 294 -4.96 -10.08 22.08
N GLY A 295 -6.02 -9.40 22.54
CA GLY A 295 -5.96 -8.00 22.94
C GLY A 295 -5.13 -7.86 24.20
N HIS A 296 -3.83 -7.59 24.08
CA HIS A 296 -2.97 -7.39 25.23
C HIS A 296 -2.06 -6.16 25.08
N GLY A 297 -2.29 -5.19 25.97
CA GLY A 297 -1.31 -4.85 27.00
C GLY A 297 -0.24 -3.82 26.68
N ARG A 298 0.01 -3.45 25.42
CA ARG A 298 0.85 -2.28 25.14
C ARG A 298 0.01 -1.04 24.97
N VAL A 299 0.19 -0.08 25.88
CA VAL A 299 0.01 1.34 25.57
C VAL A 299 1.09 1.70 24.54
N VAL A 300 0.88 1.29 23.28
CA VAL A 300 1.59 1.93 22.17
C VAL A 300 1.09 3.37 22.20
N LEU A 301 2.01 4.33 22.38
CA LEU A 301 1.66 5.74 22.29
C LEU A 301 0.88 5.93 20.99
N PRO A 302 -0.35 6.47 21.04
CA PRO A 302 -1.22 6.50 19.88
C PRO A 302 -0.49 7.18 18.71
N GLU A 303 -0.47 6.50 17.55
CA GLU A 303 -0.04 7.13 16.31
C GLU A 303 -0.96 8.30 16.02
N GLY A 304 -0.41 9.51 15.94
CA GLY A 304 -1.13 10.69 15.49
C GLY A 304 -0.79 11.96 16.26
N ILE A 305 -1.67 12.95 16.20
CA ILE A 305 -1.46 14.28 16.76
C ILE A 305 -1.54 14.16 18.30
N LEU A 306 -0.37 14.21 18.94
CA LEU A 306 -0.22 14.03 20.39
C LEU A 306 -0.48 15.30 21.20
N GLY A 307 -0.46 16.47 20.55
CA GLY A 307 -0.73 17.74 21.20
C GLY A 307 -1.31 18.76 20.22
N LEU A 308 -2.55 19.19 20.46
CA LEU A 308 -3.09 20.35 19.78
C LEU A 308 -2.49 21.61 20.38
N LYS A 309 -1.52 22.20 19.69
CA LYS A 309 -1.08 23.55 19.99
C LYS A 309 -1.84 24.51 19.07
N PRO A 310 -2.49 25.56 19.61
CA PRO A 310 -2.92 26.67 18.78
C PRO A 310 -1.69 27.36 18.20
N PHE A 311 -1.82 28.00 17.04
CA PHE A 311 -0.69 28.72 16.46
C PHE A 311 -0.21 29.83 17.39
N GLY A 312 1.08 29.78 17.72
CA GLY A 312 1.77 30.92 18.34
C GLY A 312 1.82 32.13 17.40
N PRO A 313 2.19 33.32 17.90
CA PRO A 313 2.24 34.54 17.08
C PRO A 313 3.19 34.41 15.88
N ALA A 314 4.37 33.79 16.07
CA ALA A 314 5.32 33.54 14.99
C ALA A 314 4.78 32.58 13.92
N GLU A 315 4.04 31.54 14.32
CA GLU A 315 3.45 30.58 13.38
C GLU A 315 2.30 31.20 12.57
N ARG A 316 1.52 32.10 13.18
CA ARG A 316 0.50 32.89 12.47
C ARG A 316 1.13 33.81 11.43
N ILE A 317 2.24 34.47 11.77
CA ILE A 317 2.98 35.32 10.83
C ILE A 317 3.56 34.48 9.69
N LEU A 318 4.19 33.34 10.00
CA LEU A 318 4.77 32.45 8.99
C LEU A 318 3.71 31.89 8.03
N THR A 319 2.58 31.41 8.57
CA THR A 319 1.47 30.90 7.77
C THR A 319 0.78 31.99 6.96
N GLY A 320 0.62 33.20 7.52
CA GLY A 320 0.14 34.38 6.79
C GLY A 320 1.09 34.81 5.67
N GLY A 321 2.40 34.79 5.93
CA GLY A 321 3.43 35.06 4.92
C GLY A 321 3.43 34.02 3.80
N LEU A 322 3.31 32.74 4.13
CA LEU A 322 3.17 31.66 3.14
C LEU A 322 1.89 31.83 2.30
N ALA A 323 0.77 32.16 2.93
CA ALA A 323 -0.48 32.43 2.21
C ALA A 323 -0.33 33.62 1.25
N LEU A 324 0.35 34.69 1.68
CA LEU A 324 0.65 35.84 0.83
C LEU A 324 1.56 35.46 -0.34
N ILE A 325 2.60 34.66 -0.11
CA ILE A 325 3.49 34.16 -1.15
C ILE A 325 2.69 33.36 -2.19
N LEU A 326 1.80 32.45 -1.75
CA LEU A 326 0.96 31.67 -2.67
C LEU A 326 0.02 32.57 -3.47
N VAL A 327 -0.60 33.58 -2.86
CA VAL A 327 -1.48 34.52 -3.58
C VAL A 327 -0.72 35.32 -4.65
N LEU A 328 0.51 35.73 -4.36
CA LEU A 328 1.35 36.50 -5.28
C LEU A 328 2.12 35.63 -6.29
N LEU A 329 2.14 34.31 -6.11
CA LEU A 329 2.97 33.40 -6.90
C LEU A 329 2.72 33.48 -8.41
N PRO A 330 1.48 33.57 -8.93
CA PRO A 330 1.25 33.65 -10.38
C PRO A 330 1.84 34.92 -11.03
N TRP A 331 2.10 35.98 -10.26
CA TRP A 331 2.60 37.26 -10.75
C TRP A 331 4.13 37.29 -10.79
N VAL A 332 4.77 36.45 -9.99
CA VAL A 332 6.24 36.42 -9.80
C VAL A 332 6.85 35.15 -10.39
N GLY A 333 6.12 34.04 -10.36
CA GLY A 333 6.52 32.73 -10.83
C GLY A 333 6.26 32.53 -12.32
N ASP A 334 6.95 31.57 -12.91
CA ASP A 334 6.72 31.17 -14.29
C ASP A 334 5.51 30.22 -14.43
N SER A 335 5.14 29.93 -15.68
CA SER A 335 4.04 29.00 -16.00
C SER A 335 4.27 27.58 -15.49
N TYR A 336 5.54 27.18 -15.34
CA TYR A 336 5.92 25.87 -14.83
C TYR A 336 5.70 25.79 -13.31
N LEU A 337 6.23 26.75 -12.54
CA LEU A 337 6.05 26.82 -11.10
C LEU A 337 4.57 26.91 -10.73
N THR A 338 3.77 27.65 -11.50
CA THR A 338 2.31 27.73 -11.29
C THR A 338 1.66 26.35 -11.44
N LYS A 339 2.08 25.54 -12.43
CA LYS A 339 1.58 24.16 -12.61
C LYS A 339 1.99 23.27 -11.44
N VAL A 340 3.26 23.28 -11.06
CA VAL A 340 3.78 22.49 -9.93
C VAL A 340 3.03 22.81 -8.65
N VAL A 341 2.79 24.09 -8.37
CA VAL A 341 2.07 24.50 -7.14
C VAL A 341 0.60 24.08 -7.17
N ILE A 342 -0.07 24.07 -8.32
CA ILE A 342 -1.42 23.49 -8.45
C ILE A 342 -1.43 22.02 -8.02
N GLU A 343 -0.47 21.23 -8.51
CA GLU A 343 -0.34 19.82 -8.15
C GLU A 343 -0.03 19.65 -6.66
N VAL A 344 0.89 20.46 -6.12
CA VAL A 344 1.21 20.49 -4.68
C VAL A 344 -0.03 20.79 -3.83
N LEU A 345 -0.87 21.76 -4.22
CA LEU A 345 -2.08 22.11 -3.47
C LEU A 345 -3.11 20.98 -3.48
N CYS A 346 -3.29 20.31 -4.61
CA CYS A 346 -4.17 19.14 -4.72
C CYS A 346 -3.68 17.99 -3.83
N PHE A 347 -2.39 17.65 -3.94
CA PHE A 347 -1.78 16.60 -3.12
C PHE A 347 -1.71 16.96 -1.64
N ALA A 348 -1.53 18.24 -1.29
CA ALA A 348 -1.59 18.72 0.09
C ALA A 348 -2.99 18.53 0.68
N LEU A 349 -4.07 18.82 -0.06
CA LEU A 349 -5.44 18.56 0.38
C LEU A 349 -5.68 17.04 0.58
N ALA A 350 -5.25 16.21 -0.39
CA ALA A 350 -5.36 14.77 -0.29
C ALA A 350 -4.59 14.21 0.93
N ALA A 351 -3.32 14.59 1.10
CA ALA A 351 -2.50 14.20 2.24
C ALA A 351 -3.07 14.73 3.57
N PHE A 352 -3.60 15.96 3.61
CA PHE A 352 -4.23 16.49 4.82
C PHE A 352 -5.49 15.71 5.20
N SER A 353 -6.30 15.32 4.22
CA SER A 353 -7.50 14.50 4.46
C SER A 353 -7.16 13.10 4.99
N LEU A 354 -6.05 12.50 4.54
CA LEU A 354 -5.55 11.24 5.08
C LEU A 354 -4.94 11.43 6.48
N ASN A 355 -4.19 12.51 6.73
CA ASN A 355 -3.69 12.83 8.06
C ASN A 355 -4.81 13.14 9.05
N PHE A 356 -5.94 13.66 8.58
CA PHE A 356 -7.12 13.82 9.42
C PHE A 356 -7.59 12.48 9.98
N LEU A 357 -7.63 11.41 9.16
CA LEU A 357 -7.99 10.06 9.59
C LEU A 357 -6.95 9.41 10.48
N ILE A 358 -5.70 9.36 10.03
CA ILE A 358 -4.63 8.68 10.74
C ILE A 358 -4.26 9.47 11.99
N GLY A 359 -3.98 10.76 11.81
CA GLY A 359 -3.52 11.66 12.86
C GLY A 359 -4.53 11.91 13.97
N ASN A 360 -5.84 11.99 13.71
CA ASN A 360 -6.84 12.20 14.78
C ASN A 360 -7.62 10.95 15.15
N GLY A 361 -8.00 10.12 14.16
CA GLY A 361 -8.82 8.94 14.39
C GLY A 361 -8.01 7.66 14.66
N GLY A 362 -6.70 7.64 14.39
CA GLY A 362 -5.88 6.42 14.39
C GLY A 362 -6.33 5.39 13.35
N LEU A 363 -7.00 5.84 12.29
CA LEU A 363 -7.55 4.97 11.25
C LEU A 363 -6.58 4.96 10.07
N VAL A 364 -5.69 3.96 10.04
CA VAL A 364 -4.74 3.77 8.94
C VAL A 364 -5.50 3.36 7.68
N SER A 365 -5.41 4.17 6.62
CA SER A 365 -6.05 3.90 5.32
C SER A 365 -4.98 3.75 4.24
N PHE A 366 -4.85 2.53 3.69
CA PHE A 366 -4.05 2.25 2.49
C PHE A 366 -4.84 2.43 1.19
N GLY A 367 -6.13 2.75 1.29
CA GLY A 367 -7.00 2.92 0.14
C GLY A 367 -7.40 4.36 -0.15
N HIS A 368 -6.67 5.36 0.37
CA HIS A 368 -7.12 6.75 0.29
C HIS A 368 -7.14 7.31 -1.14
N ALA A 369 -6.31 6.77 -2.04
CA ALA A 369 -6.35 7.09 -3.47
C ALA A 369 -7.66 6.65 -4.14
N ALA A 370 -8.41 5.71 -3.55
CA ALA A 370 -9.74 5.36 -4.04
C ALA A 370 -10.68 6.55 -4.06
N TYR A 371 -10.68 7.35 -2.99
CA TYR A 371 -11.54 8.53 -2.88
C TYR A 371 -11.06 9.67 -3.77
N PHE A 372 -9.75 9.87 -3.86
CA PHE A 372 -9.14 10.79 -4.82
C PHE A 372 -9.55 10.43 -6.25
N GLY A 373 -9.42 9.16 -6.61
CA GLY A 373 -9.85 8.58 -7.87
C GLY A 373 -11.34 8.76 -8.15
N LEU A 374 -12.21 8.45 -7.18
CA LEU A 374 -13.66 8.61 -7.31
C LEU A 374 -14.06 10.06 -7.58
N GLY A 375 -13.38 11.03 -6.96
CA GLY A 375 -13.58 12.45 -7.25
C GLY A 375 -13.11 12.84 -8.65
N ALA A 376 -11.93 12.38 -9.05
CA ALA A 376 -11.37 12.61 -10.39
C ALA A 376 -12.27 12.02 -11.49
N TYR A 377 -12.55 10.71 -11.44
CA TYR A 377 -13.45 10.03 -12.37
C TYR A 377 -14.87 10.59 -12.30
N GLY A 378 -15.36 10.96 -11.11
CA GLY A 378 -16.64 11.65 -10.96
C GLY A 378 -16.70 12.93 -11.79
N ALA A 379 -15.71 13.82 -11.66
CA ALA A 379 -15.63 15.03 -12.49
C ALA A 379 -15.53 14.69 -13.98
N GLY A 380 -14.61 13.79 -14.34
CA GLY A 380 -14.36 13.45 -15.74
C GLY A 380 -15.57 12.87 -16.45
N LEU A 381 -16.30 11.96 -15.80
CA LEU A 381 -17.49 11.35 -16.37
C LEU A 381 -18.65 12.34 -16.49
N LEU A 382 -18.84 13.22 -15.49
CA LEU A 382 -19.86 14.27 -15.57
C LEU A 382 -19.61 15.21 -16.77
N VAL A 383 -18.36 15.63 -16.97
CA VAL A 383 -18.00 16.54 -18.07
C VAL A 383 -18.06 15.86 -19.44
N THR A 384 -17.45 14.69 -19.56
CA THR A 384 -17.26 14.04 -20.88
C THR A 384 -18.47 13.24 -21.34
N ARG A 385 -19.23 12.63 -20.43
CA ARG A 385 -20.41 11.80 -20.78
C ARG A 385 -21.72 12.54 -20.66
N LEU A 386 -21.88 13.35 -19.61
CA LEU A 386 -23.13 14.08 -19.37
C LEU A 386 -23.09 15.53 -19.87
N GLY A 387 -21.94 16.02 -20.37
CA GLY A 387 -21.81 17.39 -20.87
C GLY A 387 -21.98 18.46 -19.79
N VAL A 388 -21.82 18.08 -18.51
CA VAL A 388 -21.98 18.97 -17.37
C VAL A 388 -20.78 19.92 -17.30
N PRO A 389 -20.97 21.24 -17.14
CA PRO A 389 -19.85 22.18 -17.06
C PRO A 389 -19.04 22.00 -15.77
N MET A 390 -17.85 22.62 -15.72
CA MET A 390 -16.86 22.39 -14.66
C MET A 390 -17.41 22.63 -13.25
N GLU A 391 -18.24 23.66 -13.05
CA GLU A 391 -18.66 24.14 -11.73
C GLU A 391 -19.54 23.12 -10.99
N PRO A 392 -20.67 22.65 -11.56
CA PRO A 392 -21.46 21.58 -10.96
C PRO A 392 -20.69 20.26 -10.90
N ALA A 393 -19.83 19.95 -11.88
CA ALA A 393 -19.01 18.75 -11.84
C ALA A 393 -18.02 18.78 -10.66
N LEU A 394 -17.37 19.91 -10.40
CA LEU A 394 -16.45 20.11 -9.29
C LEU A 394 -17.17 20.02 -7.94
N LEU A 395 -18.36 20.63 -7.81
CA LEU A 395 -19.18 20.54 -6.60
C LEU A 395 -19.70 19.12 -6.32
N ALA A 396 -19.92 18.31 -7.35
CA ALA A 396 -20.31 16.92 -7.21
C ALA A 396 -19.16 16.02 -6.73
N THR A 397 -17.90 16.36 -6.99
CA THR A 397 -16.74 15.52 -6.61
C THR A 397 -16.66 15.15 -5.13
N PRO A 398 -16.78 16.07 -4.15
CA PRO A 398 -16.79 15.69 -2.74
C PRO A 398 -18.00 14.84 -2.37
N VAL A 399 -19.14 15.03 -3.04
CA VAL A 399 -20.36 14.25 -2.79
C VAL A 399 -20.17 12.81 -3.28
N ILE A 400 -19.68 12.61 -4.51
CA ILE A 400 -19.42 11.29 -5.09
C ILE A 400 -18.41 10.51 -4.25
N ALA A 401 -17.27 11.13 -3.94
CA ALA A 401 -16.23 10.47 -3.14
C ALA A 401 -16.67 10.29 -1.68
N GLY A 402 -17.43 11.23 -1.12
CA GLY A 402 -18.02 11.14 0.22
C GLY A 402 -19.03 10.00 0.33
N LEU A 403 -19.90 9.82 -0.67
CA LEU A 403 -20.83 8.68 -0.73
C LEU A 403 -20.08 7.34 -0.83
N GLY A 404 -19.03 7.28 -1.66
CA GLY A 404 -18.13 6.13 -1.69
C GLY A 404 -17.53 5.87 -0.30
N ALA A 405 -16.92 6.87 0.31
CA ALA A 405 -16.33 6.77 1.65
C ALA A 405 -17.34 6.40 2.73
N ALA A 406 -18.58 6.86 2.66
CA ALA A 406 -19.64 6.46 3.56
C ALA A 406 -20.00 4.98 3.36
N LEU A 407 -20.17 4.52 2.11
CA LEU A 407 -20.50 3.13 1.81
C LEU A 407 -19.41 2.17 2.32
N PHE A 408 -18.15 2.43 1.98
CA PHE A 408 -17.06 1.54 2.38
C PHE A 408 -16.65 1.73 3.84
N GLY A 409 -16.67 2.97 4.32
CA GLY A 409 -16.42 3.33 5.71
C GLY A 409 -17.31 2.55 6.67
N PHE A 410 -18.57 2.28 6.30
CA PHE A 410 -19.52 1.52 7.13
C PHE A 410 -19.05 0.10 7.46
N PHE A 411 -18.28 -0.52 6.56
CA PHE A 411 -17.66 -1.83 6.75
C PHE A 411 -16.29 -1.70 7.42
N VAL A 412 -15.48 -0.74 6.96
CA VAL A 412 -14.10 -0.51 7.44
C VAL A 412 -14.04 -0.20 8.93
N VAL A 413 -14.94 0.64 9.45
CA VAL A 413 -14.89 1.12 10.84
C VAL A 413 -15.21 0.06 11.89
N ARG A 414 -15.68 -1.12 11.46
CA ARG A 414 -15.95 -2.28 12.33
C ARG A 414 -14.68 -3.06 12.67
N LEU A 415 -13.63 -2.88 11.88
CA LEU A 415 -12.35 -3.55 12.04
C LEU A 415 -11.39 -2.63 12.81
N SER A 416 -10.28 -3.18 13.28
CA SER A 416 -9.22 -2.45 13.97
C SER A 416 -7.84 -2.84 13.42
N GLY A 417 -6.86 -1.96 13.66
CA GLY A 417 -5.46 -2.20 13.31
C GLY A 417 -5.25 -2.57 11.84
N ILE A 418 -4.51 -3.65 11.63
CA ILE A 418 -4.11 -4.10 10.29
C ILE A 418 -5.30 -4.54 9.45
N TYR A 419 -6.31 -5.18 10.04
CA TYR A 419 -7.50 -5.63 9.31
C TYR A 419 -8.30 -4.47 8.71
N LEU A 420 -8.40 -3.36 9.44
CA LEU A 420 -8.98 -2.12 8.93
C LEU A 420 -8.20 -1.64 7.70
N ALA A 421 -6.88 -1.56 7.83
CA ALA A 421 -6.00 -1.09 6.77
C ALA A 421 -6.08 -1.99 5.52
N MET A 422 -6.12 -3.31 5.68
CA MET A 422 -6.27 -4.27 4.58
C MET A 422 -7.64 -4.17 3.89
N LEU A 423 -8.72 -3.91 4.63
CA LEU A 423 -10.03 -3.69 4.00
C LEU A 423 -10.06 -2.38 3.19
N THR A 424 -9.36 -1.33 3.65
CA THR A 424 -9.21 -0.11 2.82
C THR A 424 -8.42 -0.37 1.54
N LEU A 425 -7.37 -1.20 1.60
CA LEU A 425 -6.60 -1.62 0.43
C LEU A 425 -7.48 -2.39 -0.56
N ALA A 426 -8.28 -3.34 -0.07
CA ALA A 426 -9.24 -4.10 -0.88
C ALA A 426 -10.22 -3.16 -1.59
N PHE A 427 -10.73 -2.16 -0.89
CA PHE A 427 -11.62 -1.17 -1.49
C PHE A 427 -10.93 -0.35 -2.60
N ALA A 428 -9.68 0.09 -2.40
CA ALA A 428 -8.95 0.76 -3.45
C ALA A 428 -8.71 -0.13 -4.67
N GLN A 429 -8.42 -1.41 -4.45
CA GLN A 429 -8.27 -2.37 -5.53
C GLN A 429 -9.58 -2.69 -6.26
N ILE A 430 -10.72 -2.73 -5.56
CA ILE A 430 -12.04 -2.82 -6.20
C ILE A 430 -12.26 -1.60 -7.09
N THR A 431 -12.00 -0.40 -6.59
CA THR A 431 -12.21 0.85 -7.35
C THR A 431 -11.27 0.93 -8.55
N TYR A 432 -10.00 0.56 -8.37
CA TYR A 432 -9.01 0.45 -9.44
C TYR A 432 -9.45 -0.57 -10.50
N ALA A 433 -9.85 -1.78 -10.09
CA ALA A 433 -10.30 -2.83 -10.98
C ALA A 433 -11.53 -2.41 -11.79
N VAL A 434 -12.48 -1.72 -11.15
CA VAL A 434 -13.63 -1.12 -11.84
C VAL A 434 -13.17 -0.09 -12.88
N ALA A 435 -12.28 0.83 -12.51
CA ALA A 435 -11.77 1.85 -13.42
C ALA A 435 -10.96 1.27 -14.58
N PHE A 436 -10.20 0.19 -14.33
CA PHE A 436 -9.33 -0.44 -15.31
C PHE A 436 -10.08 -1.40 -16.25
N GLN A 437 -11.02 -2.20 -15.74
CA GLN A 437 -11.71 -3.23 -16.54
C GLN A 437 -13.01 -2.74 -17.19
N TRP A 438 -13.69 -1.72 -16.66
CA TRP A 438 -14.97 -1.24 -17.19
C TRP A 438 -14.80 -0.18 -18.30
N VAL A 439 -14.17 -0.61 -19.40
CA VAL A 439 -13.79 0.25 -20.54
C VAL A 439 -14.94 1.11 -21.05
N GLU A 440 -16.15 0.56 -21.13
CA GLU A 440 -17.34 1.27 -21.65
C GLU A 440 -17.74 2.52 -20.85
N VAL A 441 -17.38 2.59 -19.57
CA VAL A 441 -17.71 3.73 -18.70
C VAL A 441 -16.47 4.60 -18.50
N THR A 442 -15.37 4.02 -18.05
CA THR A 442 -14.19 4.74 -17.58
C THR A 442 -13.11 4.93 -18.63
N GLY A 443 -13.24 4.30 -19.81
CA GLY A 443 -12.19 4.25 -20.83
C GLY A 443 -11.10 3.22 -20.54
N GLY A 444 -11.18 2.52 -19.40
CA GLY A 444 -10.24 1.45 -19.03
C GLY A 444 -8.83 1.98 -18.80
N ASP A 445 -7.85 1.34 -19.42
CA ASP A 445 -6.44 1.72 -19.43
C ASP A 445 -6.19 3.11 -20.05
N ASN A 446 -6.98 3.50 -21.05
CA ASN A 446 -6.90 4.83 -21.67
C ASN A 446 -7.38 5.96 -20.74
N GLY A 447 -8.18 5.61 -19.73
CA GLY A 447 -8.81 6.58 -18.84
C GLY A 447 -9.76 7.56 -19.57
N VAL A 448 -9.92 8.75 -18.98
CA VAL A 448 -10.83 9.79 -19.48
C VAL A 448 -10.02 11.05 -19.81
N VAL A 449 -10.08 11.48 -21.07
CA VAL A 449 -9.42 12.71 -21.57
C VAL A 449 -10.45 13.79 -21.87
N GLY A 450 -10.02 15.05 -21.95
CA GLY A 450 -10.91 16.17 -22.26
C GLY A 450 -11.57 16.80 -21.04
N VAL A 451 -11.01 16.60 -19.85
CA VAL A 451 -11.51 17.14 -18.59
C VAL A 451 -10.91 18.53 -18.38
N TRP A 452 -11.37 19.49 -19.16
CA TRP A 452 -10.83 20.86 -19.16
C TRP A 452 -11.65 21.81 -18.28
N PRO A 453 -11.02 22.84 -17.70
CA PRO A 453 -11.75 23.90 -17.01
C PRO A 453 -12.74 24.63 -17.94
N SER A 454 -13.81 25.19 -17.35
CA SER A 454 -14.73 26.08 -18.08
C SER A 454 -13.98 27.26 -18.71
N ARG A 455 -14.51 27.85 -19.79
CA ARG A 455 -13.84 28.90 -20.57
C ARG A 455 -13.29 30.07 -19.75
N TRP A 456 -14.01 30.52 -18.73
CA TRP A 456 -13.59 31.62 -17.85
C TRP A 456 -12.44 31.22 -16.91
N ALA A 457 -12.30 29.92 -16.61
CA ALA A 457 -11.26 29.34 -15.78
C ALA A 457 -10.16 28.65 -16.62
N ALA A 458 -10.17 28.81 -17.95
CA ALA A 458 -9.22 28.16 -18.84
C ALA A 458 -7.80 28.73 -18.72
N SER A 459 -7.67 30.01 -18.32
CA SER A 459 -6.36 30.60 -18.02
C SER A 459 -5.78 29.94 -16.77
N ARG A 460 -4.50 29.54 -16.85
CA ARG A 460 -3.80 28.85 -15.75
C ARG A 460 -3.78 29.66 -14.45
N GLU A 461 -3.70 30.98 -14.53
CA GLU A 461 -3.71 31.88 -13.37
C GLU A 461 -5.07 31.88 -12.65
N VAL A 462 -6.18 32.00 -13.39
CA VAL A 462 -7.52 31.91 -12.79
C VAL A 462 -7.73 30.52 -12.18
N TYR A 463 -7.32 29.46 -12.90
CA TYR A 463 -7.43 28.10 -12.37
C TYR A 463 -6.59 27.90 -11.11
N TYR A 464 -5.38 28.48 -11.06
CA TYR A 464 -4.54 28.50 -9.86
C TYR A 464 -5.28 29.08 -8.66
N TYR A 465 -5.94 30.25 -8.83
CA TYR A 465 -6.68 30.89 -7.74
C TYR A 465 -7.89 30.06 -7.29
N ILE A 466 -8.57 29.36 -8.21
CA ILE A 466 -9.65 28.42 -7.86
C ILE A 466 -9.08 27.29 -6.99
N VAL A 467 -8.00 26.65 -7.42
CA VAL A 467 -7.38 25.55 -6.68
C VAL A 467 -6.91 26.03 -5.31
N LEU A 468 -6.24 27.18 -5.24
CA LEU A 468 -5.78 27.77 -3.98
C LEU A 468 -6.94 28.03 -3.02
N LEU A 469 -8.00 28.70 -3.48
CA LEU A 469 -9.16 29.05 -2.66
C LEU A 469 -9.88 27.79 -2.15
N VAL A 470 -10.19 26.86 -3.05
CA VAL A 470 -10.97 25.66 -2.73
C VAL A 470 -10.17 24.71 -1.82
N SER A 471 -8.89 24.48 -2.12
CA SER A 471 -8.02 23.63 -1.29
C SER A 471 -7.78 24.25 0.09
N ALA A 472 -7.50 25.56 0.18
CA ALA A 472 -7.33 26.24 1.45
C ALA A 472 -8.61 26.21 2.28
N ALA A 473 -9.78 26.46 1.68
CA ALA A 473 -11.06 26.39 2.37
C ALA A 473 -11.33 24.98 2.92
N ALA A 474 -11.11 23.93 2.12
CA ALA A 474 -11.29 22.55 2.55
C ALA A 474 -10.32 22.16 3.68
N ILE A 475 -9.04 22.55 3.59
CA ILE A 475 -8.06 22.34 4.66
C ILE A 475 -8.46 23.09 5.94
N LEU A 476 -8.97 24.32 5.84
CA LEU A 476 -9.45 25.09 6.99
C LEU A 476 -10.67 24.43 7.65
N VAL A 477 -11.60 23.89 6.87
CA VAL A 477 -12.76 23.13 7.38
C VAL A 477 -12.30 21.88 8.11
N LEU A 478 -11.43 21.06 7.49
CA LEU A 478 -10.88 19.87 8.15
C LEU A 478 -10.11 20.23 9.41
N ARG A 479 -9.29 21.28 9.37
CA ARG A 479 -8.59 21.81 10.54
C ARG A 479 -9.58 22.23 11.62
N ARG A 480 -10.64 22.96 11.29
CA ARG A 480 -11.67 23.36 12.27
C ARG A 480 -12.30 22.15 12.94
N SER A 481 -12.57 21.08 12.19
CA SER A 481 -13.09 19.80 12.71
C SER A 481 -12.14 19.12 13.70
N ILE A 482 -10.83 19.22 13.50
CA ILE A 482 -9.80 18.70 14.42
C ILE A 482 -9.87 19.37 15.80
N TYR A 483 -10.13 20.67 15.84
CA TYR A 483 -10.23 21.46 17.08
C TYR A 483 -11.68 21.57 17.61
N ALA A 484 -12.67 21.01 16.90
CA ALA A 484 -14.06 20.95 17.35
C ALA A 484 -14.28 19.78 18.33
N PRO A 485 -15.42 19.73 19.07
CA PRO A 485 -15.81 18.59 19.90
C PRO A 485 -15.65 17.24 19.20
N PHE A 486 -16.00 17.18 17.92
CA PHE A 486 -15.82 16.01 17.05
C PHE A 486 -14.36 15.51 16.99
N GLY A 487 -13.38 16.41 16.90
CA GLY A 487 -11.97 16.02 16.92
C GLY A 487 -11.51 15.49 18.28
N TYR A 488 -12.09 15.97 19.39
CA TYR A 488 -11.79 15.44 20.72
C TYR A 488 -12.34 14.04 20.93
N THR A 489 -13.57 13.77 20.46
CA THR A 489 -14.16 12.42 20.54
C THR A 489 -13.39 11.42 19.67
N LEU A 490 -12.93 11.82 18.48
CA LEU A 490 -12.06 10.98 17.64
C LEU A 490 -10.74 10.63 18.32
N ARG A 491 -10.06 11.61 18.94
CA ARG A 491 -8.83 11.36 19.68
C ARG A 491 -9.05 10.47 20.90
N GLY A 492 -10.13 10.69 21.65
CA GLY A 492 -10.51 9.81 22.75
C GLY A 492 -10.74 8.36 22.29
N ALA A 493 -11.46 8.20 21.18
CA ALA A 493 -11.72 6.90 20.55
C ALA A 493 -10.47 6.24 19.97
N ARG A 494 -9.49 7.02 19.53
CA ARG A 494 -8.16 6.54 19.11
C ARG A 494 -7.37 6.04 20.31
N ASP A 495 -7.27 6.87 21.35
CA ASP A 495 -6.40 6.63 22.49
C ASP A 495 -6.92 5.47 23.36
N SER A 496 -8.25 5.35 23.52
CA SER A 496 -8.86 4.20 24.19
C SER A 496 -10.31 4.01 23.78
N VAL A 497 -10.54 3.06 22.87
CA VAL A 497 -11.88 2.68 22.39
C VAL A 497 -12.80 2.33 23.56
N VAL A 498 -12.33 1.48 24.48
CA VAL A 498 -13.12 0.99 25.62
C VAL A 498 -13.54 2.13 26.55
N ARG A 499 -12.65 3.12 26.80
CA ARG A 499 -13.00 4.26 27.66
C ARG A 499 -13.95 5.24 26.97
N ALA A 500 -13.76 5.51 25.68
CA ALA A 500 -14.63 6.38 24.92
C ALA A 500 -16.06 5.83 24.87
N ASP A 501 -16.19 4.51 24.63
CA ASP A 501 -17.49 3.82 24.61
C ASP A 501 -18.15 3.84 26.00
N ALA A 502 -17.39 3.61 27.08
CA ALA A 502 -17.91 3.63 28.45
C ALA A 502 -18.47 4.99 28.90
N ILE A 503 -18.00 6.10 28.33
CA ILE A 503 -18.54 7.45 28.60
C ILE A 503 -19.65 7.87 27.61
N GLY A 504 -20.15 6.94 26.80
CA GLY A 504 -21.28 7.13 25.90
C GLY A 504 -20.94 7.72 24.52
N ILE A 505 -19.66 7.75 24.13
CA ILE A 505 -19.29 8.16 22.77
C ILE A 505 -19.51 6.97 21.83
N ASP A 506 -20.41 7.11 20.85
CA ASP A 506 -20.51 6.14 19.75
C ASP A 506 -19.27 6.23 18.86
N VAL A 507 -18.24 5.45 19.22
CA VAL A 507 -16.96 5.39 18.52
C VAL A 507 -17.14 5.05 17.05
N ARG A 508 -18.09 4.16 16.74
CA ARG A 508 -18.30 3.65 15.39
C ARG A 508 -18.84 4.74 14.47
N THR A 509 -19.87 5.46 14.91
CA THR A 509 -20.45 6.56 14.11
C THR A 509 -19.45 7.70 13.94
N HIS A 510 -18.69 8.05 14.98
CA HIS A 510 -17.67 9.10 14.87
C HIS A 510 -16.57 8.74 13.86
N ARG A 511 -16.05 7.51 13.92
CA ARG A 511 -15.07 7.01 12.95
C ARG A 511 -15.63 6.96 11.54
N TRP A 512 -16.89 6.57 11.38
CA TRP A 512 -17.58 6.54 10.09
C TRP A 512 -17.72 7.93 9.46
N VAL A 513 -18.20 8.91 10.24
CA VAL A 513 -18.29 10.30 9.81
C VAL A 513 -16.91 10.85 9.45
N ALA A 514 -15.88 10.53 10.23
CA ALA A 514 -14.51 10.96 9.91
C ALA A 514 -14.04 10.42 8.57
N PHE A 515 -14.35 9.14 8.29
CA PHE A 515 -14.04 8.47 7.02
C PHE A 515 -14.74 9.13 5.84
N THR A 516 -16.04 9.42 5.98
CA THR A 516 -16.84 10.14 4.97
C THR A 516 -16.28 11.53 4.68
N VAL A 517 -15.98 12.31 5.72
CA VAL A 517 -15.45 13.68 5.59
C VAL A 517 -14.07 13.67 4.94
N ALA A 518 -13.20 12.74 5.32
CA ALA A 518 -11.89 12.59 4.72
C ALA A 518 -11.95 12.17 3.25
N GLY A 519 -12.82 11.23 2.92
CA GLY A 519 -13.04 10.79 1.54
C GLY A 519 -13.62 11.90 0.65
N ALA A 520 -14.56 12.70 1.18
CA ALA A 520 -15.09 13.86 0.46
C ALA A 520 -13.99 14.89 0.14
N ALA A 521 -13.12 15.18 1.10
CA ALA A 521 -11.99 16.10 0.88
C ALA A 521 -10.95 15.52 -0.09
N ALA A 522 -10.68 14.22 -0.03
CA ALA A 522 -9.82 13.54 -1.00
C ALA A 522 -10.41 13.58 -2.42
N GLY A 523 -11.72 13.36 -2.55
CA GLY A 523 -12.42 13.47 -3.83
C GLY A 523 -12.40 14.88 -4.41
N LEU A 524 -12.55 15.90 -3.57
CA LEU A 524 -12.39 17.28 -4.00
C LEU A 524 -10.98 17.54 -4.54
N ALA A 525 -9.94 17.03 -3.87
CA ALA A 525 -8.58 17.10 -4.37
C ALA A 525 -8.42 16.40 -5.73
N GLY A 526 -9.02 15.22 -5.91
CA GLY A 526 -9.00 14.48 -7.17
C GLY A 526 -9.73 15.20 -8.31
N GLY A 527 -10.86 15.83 -8.00
CA GLY A 527 -11.61 16.67 -8.94
C GLY A 527 -10.80 17.85 -9.45
N LEU A 528 -10.20 18.62 -8.52
CA LEU A 528 -9.29 19.72 -8.85
C LEU A 528 -8.10 19.24 -9.69
N PHE A 529 -7.51 18.10 -9.32
CA PHE A 529 -6.38 17.53 -10.05
C PHE A 529 -6.77 17.10 -11.48
N ALA A 530 -7.96 16.52 -11.67
CA ALA A 530 -8.44 16.08 -12.98
C ALA A 530 -8.56 17.25 -13.97
N PHE A 531 -9.17 18.35 -13.53
CA PHE A 531 -9.30 19.58 -14.32
C PHE A 531 -7.95 20.30 -14.55
N ALA A 532 -7.00 20.19 -13.61
CA ALA A 532 -5.64 20.71 -13.80
C ALA A 532 -4.86 19.93 -14.88
N LYS A 533 -4.98 18.61 -14.88
CA LYS A 533 -4.24 17.71 -15.78
C LYS A 533 -4.88 17.58 -17.16
N GLY A 534 -6.21 17.73 -17.26
CA GLY A 534 -6.97 17.55 -18.50
C GLY A 534 -7.31 16.09 -18.83
N SER A 535 -6.76 15.16 -18.06
CA SER A 535 -6.97 13.72 -18.20
C SER A 535 -6.93 13.00 -16.85
N ILE A 536 -7.57 11.83 -16.82
CA ILE A 536 -7.68 10.95 -15.66
C ILE A 536 -7.28 9.57 -16.13
N ASP A 537 -6.43 8.89 -15.37
CA ASP A 537 -5.97 7.54 -15.68
C ASP A 537 -6.12 6.63 -14.44
N PRO A 538 -6.23 5.30 -14.59
CA PRO A 538 -6.44 4.38 -13.45
C PRO A 538 -5.33 4.42 -12.40
N THR A 539 -4.12 4.91 -12.71
CA THR A 539 -3.02 4.97 -11.74
C THR A 539 -3.33 5.94 -10.59
N LEU A 540 -4.25 6.89 -10.79
CA LEU A 540 -4.72 7.80 -9.74
C LEU A 540 -5.51 7.09 -8.62
N ILE A 541 -6.00 5.87 -8.86
CA ILE A 541 -6.72 5.04 -7.87
C ILE A 541 -5.84 3.90 -7.33
N SER A 542 -4.60 3.79 -7.81
CA SER A 542 -3.73 2.65 -7.54
C SER A 542 -3.11 2.70 -6.13
N ILE A 543 -2.53 1.57 -5.72
CA ILE A 543 -1.82 1.44 -4.43
C ILE A 543 -0.65 2.44 -4.33
N PRO A 544 0.22 2.58 -5.35
CA PRO A 544 1.31 3.57 -5.32
C PRO A 544 0.83 4.98 -4.96
N MET A 545 -0.29 5.45 -5.52
CA MET A 545 -0.83 6.77 -5.20
C MET A 545 -1.24 6.90 -3.72
N SER A 546 -1.84 5.86 -3.13
CA SER A 546 -2.16 5.86 -1.69
C SER A 546 -0.90 5.92 -0.84
N ILE A 547 0.16 5.25 -1.28
CA ILE A 547 1.44 5.26 -0.58
C ILE A 547 2.14 6.61 -0.71
N ASP A 548 2.08 7.27 -1.88
CA ASP A 548 2.56 8.63 -2.06
C ASP A 548 1.93 9.58 -1.01
N PHE A 549 0.62 9.48 -0.77
CA PHE A 549 -0.04 10.26 0.29
C PHE A 549 0.47 9.93 1.70
N LEU A 550 0.77 8.66 1.99
CA LEU A 550 1.36 8.26 3.27
C LEU A 550 2.78 8.80 3.42
N VAL A 551 3.59 8.79 2.36
CA VAL A 551 4.93 9.39 2.37
C VAL A 551 4.83 10.88 2.69
N MET A 552 3.93 11.61 2.02
CA MET A 552 3.73 13.04 2.26
C MET A 552 3.43 13.32 3.74
N ILE A 553 2.55 12.56 4.37
CA ILE A 553 2.23 12.74 5.80
C ILE A 553 3.41 12.39 6.69
N LEU A 554 4.13 11.32 6.38
CA LEU A 554 5.25 10.87 7.19
C LEU A 554 6.42 11.84 7.16
N VAL A 555 6.79 12.27 5.95
CA VAL A 555 7.83 13.27 5.72
C VAL A 555 7.46 14.58 6.42
N GLY A 556 6.21 15.01 6.29
CA GLY A 556 5.66 16.16 7.00
C GLY A 556 5.63 15.99 8.52
N GLY A 557 5.55 14.76 9.01
CA GLY A 557 5.38 14.42 10.42
C GLY A 557 3.91 14.20 10.78
N ILE A 558 3.53 12.92 10.92
CA ILE A 558 2.18 12.44 11.28
C ILE A 558 1.62 13.03 12.59
N GLN A 559 2.50 13.49 13.48
CA GLN A 559 2.11 14.07 14.77
C GLN A 559 1.73 15.54 14.69
N THR A 560 1.76 16.13 13.49
CA THR A 560 1.56 17.57 13.28
C THR A 560 0.33 17.81 12.39
N VAL A 561 -0.39 18.91 12.65
CA VAL A 561 -1.58 19.26 11.87
C VAL A 561 -1.18 19.74 10.47
N LEU A 562 -0.18 20.63 10.37
CA LEU A 562 0.28 21.19 9.10
C LEU A 562 1.34 20.36 8.37
N GLY A 563 1.89 19.31 9.00
CA GLY A 563 2.89 18.43 8.39
C GLY A 563 2.56 17.98 6.97
N PRO A 564 1.32 17.54 6.66
CA PRO A 564 0.97 17.08 5.32
C PRO A 564 1.16 18.14 4.23
N LEU A 565 0.99 19.43 4.52
CA LEU A 565 1.21 20.50 3.53
C LEU A 565 2.69 20.61 3.20
N ILE A 566 3.55 20.61 4.22
CA ILE A 566 5.01 20.66 4.06
C ILE A 566 5.51 19.40 3.36
N GLY A 567 4.99 18.24 3.76
CA GLY A 567 5.37 16.96 3.18
C GLY A 567 4.91 16.79 1.74
N ALA A 568 3.71 17.25 1.37
CA ALA A 568 3.26 17.27 -0.02
C ALA A 568 4.14 18.19 -0.89
N ALA A 569 4.43 19.41 -0.41
CA ALA A 569 5.31 20.33 -1.12
C ALA A 569 6.71 19.75 -1.30
N PHE A 570 7.30 19.20 -0.25
CA PHE A 570 8.64 18.61 -0.28
C PHE A 570 8.72 17.37 -1.16
N PHE A 571 7.82 16.41 -0.96
CA PHE A 571 7.83 15.14 -1.69
C PHE A 571 7.61 15.36 -3.19
N HIS A 572 6.64 16.20 -3.55
CA HIS A 572 6.36 16.51 -4.95
C HIS A 572 7.50 17.30 -5.59
N SER A 573 8.06 18.29 -4.90
CA SER A 573 9.22 19.05 -5.43
C SER A 573 10.45 18.16 -5.63
N ILE A 574 10.69 17.20 -4.73
CA ILE A 574 11.78 16.22 -4.88
C ILE A 574 11.55 15.33 -6.09
N LYS A 575 10.32 14.87 -6.30
CA LYS A 575 9.95 14.04 -7.45
C LYS A 575 10.20 14.81 -8.75
N ASP A 576 9.72 16.04 -8.84
CA ASP A 576 9.92 16.92 -10.00
C ASP A 576 11.39 17.27 -10.24
N PHE A 577 12.19 17.39 -9.18
CA PHE A 577 13.61 17.64 -9.28
C PHE A 577 14.39 16.42 -9.78
N PHE A 578 14.08 15.20 -9.29
CA PHE A 578 14.82 13.99 -9.66
C PHE A 578 14.38 13.38 -10.99
N MET A 579 13.10 13.47 -11.35
CA MET A 579 12.57 12.91 -12.61
C MET A 579 13.39 13.30 -13.86
N PRO A 580 13.81 14.57 -14.07
CA PRO A 580 14.60 14.94 -15.25
C PRO A 580 16.09 14.59 -15.14
N LEU A 581 16.61 14.33 -13.95
CA LEU A 581 18.05 14.12 -13.72
C LEU A 581 18.49 12.67 -13.97
N THR A 582 17.57 11.72 -13.85
CA THR A 582 17.91 10.29 -13.89
C THR A 582 16.72 9.47 -14.37
N PHE A 583 17.00 8.48 -15.21
CA PHE A 583 16.02 7.47 -15.60
C PHE A 583 15.54 6.61 -14.41
N TYR A 584 16.34 6.55 -13.34
CA TYR A 584 16.10 5.75 -12.13
C TYR A 584 15.70 6.63 -10.93
N TRP A 585 14.72 7.51 -11.11
CA TRP A 585 14.27 8.43 -10.05
C TRP A 585 13.54 7.71 -8.90
N ARG A 586 12.92 6.55 -9.14
CA ARG A 586 12.23 5.77 -8.10
C ARG A 586 13.23 5.14 -7.13
N LEU A 587 14.41 4.76 -7.60
CA LEU A 587 15.52 4.30 -6.75
C LEU A 587 15.92 5.38 -5.74
N LEU A 588 16.16 6.60 -6.20
CA LEU A 588 16.51 7.72 -5.33
C LEU A 588 15.39 8.02 -4.33
N LEU A 589 14.14 7.99 -4.79
CA LEU A 589 12.97 8.18 -3.94
C LEU A 589 12.84 7.10 -2.87
N GLY A 590 13.00 5.83 -3.24
CA GLY A 590 12.94 4.69 -2.33
C GLY A 590 14.05 4.74 -1.28
N LEU A 591 15.27 5.09 -1.69
CA LEU A 591 16.40 5.31 -0.78
C LEU A 591 16.16 6.49 0.15
N ALA A 592 15.59 7.60 -0.34
CA ALA A 592 15.23 8.76 0.47
C ALA A 592 14.17 8.40 1.52
N ILE A 593 13.14 7.65 1.13
CA ILE A 593 12.11 7.14 2.05
C ILE A 593 12.74 6.27 3.14
N ILE A 594 13.59 5.31 2.76
CA ILE A 594 14.29 4.44 3.71
C ILE A 594 15.16 5.28 4.67
N ALA A 595 15.91 6.26 4.14
CA ALA A 595 16.74 7.14 4.94
C ALA A 595 15.91 7.98 5.93
N ILE A 596 14.77 8.52 5.49
CA ILE A 596 13.86 9.30 6.35
C ILE A 596 13.30 8.44 7.48
N VAL A 597 12.86 7.21 7.18
CA VAL A 597 12.34 6.30 8.20
C VAL A 597 13.42 5.91 9.23
N LEU A 598 14.67 5.71 8.78
CA LEU A 598 15.77 5.32 9.65
C LEU A 598 16.34 6.48 10.49
N VAL A 599 16.44 7.68 9.90
CA VAL A 599 17.09 8.85 10.53
C VAL A 599 16.08 9.75 11.26
N PHE A 600 14.90 9.94 10.71
CA PHE A 600 13.87 10.87 11.19
C PHE A 600 12.52 10.17 11.47
N PRO A 601 12.44 9.26 12.46
CA PRO A 601 11.20 8.52 12.78
C PRO A 601 10.05 9.39 13.31
N ARG A 602 10.21 10.72 13.40
CA ARG A 602 9.15 11.69 13.74
C ARG A 602 8.77 12.61 12.56
N GLY A 603 9.34 12.39 11.37
CA GLY A 603 9.23 13.30 10.23
C GLY A 603 10.06 14.57 10.39
N ILE A 604 10.06 15.41 9.35
CA ILE A 604 10.85 16.65 9.27
C ILE A 604 10.42 17.63 10.37
N VAL A 605 9.12 17.92 10.47
CA VAL A 605 8.60 18.91 11.43
C VAL A 605 8.80 18.45 12.87
N GLY A 606 8.54 17.17 13.17
CA GLY A 606 8.77 16.60 14.51
C GLY A 606 10.25 16.56 14.91
N GLY A 607 11.15 16.39 13.94
CA GLY A 607 12.60 16.53 14.14
C GLY A 607 12.98 17.94 14.59
N PHE A 608 12.53 18.97 13.87
CA PHE A 608 12.78 20.37 14.22
C PHE A 608 12.23 20.74 15.60
N GLU A 609 11.01 20.32 15.93
CA GLU A 609 10.43 20.55 17.26
C GLU A 609 11.25 19.90 18.38
N SER A 610 11.78 18.68 18.14
CA SER A 610 12.60 17.96 19.11
C SER A 610 13.94 18.66 19.36
N VAL A 611 14.56 19.23 18.32
CA VAL A 611 15.78 20.05 18.46
C VAL A 611 15.48 21.34 19.22
N LYS A 612 14.41 22.06 18.85
CA LYS A 612 14.00 23.30 19.52
C LYS A 612 13.72 23.08 21.01
N ALA A 613 13.07 21.98 21.37
CA ALA A 613 12.78 21.61 22.76
C ALA A 613 14.05 21.25 23.57
N ARG A 614 15.08 20.68 22.93
CA ARG A 614 16.39 20.44 23.57
C ARG A 614 17.14 21.75 23.81
N VAL A 615 17.15 22.66 22.84
CA VAL A 615 17.79 23.97 22.96
C VAL A 615 17.10 24.83 24.02
N SER A 616 15.76 24.83 24.09
CA SER A 616 15.03 25.58 25.11
C SER A 616 15.26 25.03 26.52
N ARG A 617 15.39 23.71 26.69
CA ARG A 617 15.74 23.08 27.98
C ARG A 617 17.19 23.36 28.39
N ALA A 618 18.12 23.45 27.45
CA ALA A 618 19.50 23.83 27.72
C ALA A 618 19.60 25.30 28.17
N GLY A 619 18.87 26.21 27.52
CA GLY A 619 18.80 27.62 27.94
C GLY A 619 18.13 27.83 29.30
N ALA A 620 17.09 27.06 29.64
CA ALA A 620 16.44 27.13 30.95
C ALA A 620 17.35 26.63 32.10
N ARG A 621 18.22 25.65 31.84
CA ARG A 621 19.21 25.18 32.83
C ARG A 621 20.30 26.23 33.08
N GLN A 622 20.79 26.91 32.04
CA GLN A 622 21.77 28.00 32.19
C GLN A 622 21.19 29.27 32.84
N GLY A 623 19.90 29.54 32.67
CA GLY A 623 19.22 30.65 33.36
C GLY A 623 18.99 30.38 34.86
N GLY A 624 18.76 29.13 35.24
CA GLY A 624 18.60 28.74 36.65
C GLY A 624 19.92 28.81 37.46
N GLU A 625 21.05 28.50 36.83
CA GLU A 625 22.37 28.61 37.49
C GLU A 625 22.84 30.06 37.68
N ARG A 626 22.37 31.00 36.86
CA ARG A 626 22.69 32.44 37.00
C ARG A 626 21.79 33.21 37.97
N ALA A 627 20.65 32.64 38.38
CA ALA A 627 19.76 33.24 39.37
C ALA A 627 19.97 32.68 40.78
N GLY A 628 20.85 31.70 40.94
CA GLY A 628 21.24 31.09 42.22
C GLY A 628 22.69 31.40 42.65
N ALA A 629 23.38 32.29 41.94
CA ALA A 629 24.64 32.92 42.32
C ALA A 629 24.40 34.43 42.43
#